data_AF-A0A415N023-F1
#
_entry.id   AF-A0A415N023-F1
#
_cell.length_a   1.000
_cell.length_b   1.000
_cell.length_c   1.000
_cell.angle_alpha   90.00
_cell.angle_beta   90.00
_cell.angle_gamma   90.00
#
_symmetry.space_group_name_H-M   'P 1'
#
loop_
_entity.id
_entity.type
_entity.pdbx_description
1 polymer ?
#
loop_
_entity_poly.entity_id
_entity_poly.type
_entity_poly.pdbx_seq_one_letter_code
_entity_poly.pdbx_strand_id
1 'polypeptide(L)'
;MFSIKKMLVDLYDSRTAQSCSASIGDIMNLRRNVEHNQFLATTRYLDIKDYVEYNKQTFVWQNTVSRAAYGNKHREEDGNMAFSKLITSYQSKGYDPNSLFIVDKDMRLLDGNHRMGMNLYTDQHKINVRVLKRKSKNPGNLDWYLQKKISADFLKKVYNAYLQIQEWLIETGDTFCCIVPENEKLSELDLMVNIKSVHRYRLQSPLFVGGA
;
A
#
# COMPACT_ATOMS: atom_id res chain seq x y z
N MET A 1 0.67 19.67 -20.43
CA MET A 1 1.63 20.70 -19.99
C MET A 1 2.42 20.15 -18.81
N PHE A 2 3.67 19.73 -19.02
CA PHE A 2 4.53 19.23 -17.94
C PHE A 2 4.94 20.39 -17.02
N SER A 3 4.65 20.28 -15.73
CA SER A 3 5.03 21.29 -14.75
C SER A 3 6.51 21.12 -14.37
N ILE A 4 7.32 22.18 -14.48
CA ILE A 4 8.73 22.21 -14.02
C ILE A 4 8.86 21.67 -12.59
N LYS A 5 7.87 21.98 -11.74
CA LYS A 5 7.80 21.48 -10.36
C LYS A 5 7.75 19.95 -10.30
N LYS A 6 7.01 19.29 -11.20
CA LYS A 6 6.94 17.82 -11.25
C LYS A 6 8.30 17.24 -11.65
N MET A 7 8.95 17.80 -12.69
CA MET A 7 10.28 17.35 -13.09
C MET A 7 11.31 17.45 -11.96
N LEU A 8 11.29 18.56 -11.21
CA LEU A 8 12.21 18.74 -10.08
C LEU A 8 11.96 17.72 -8.96
N VAL A 9 10.68 17.41 -8.67
CA VAL A 9 10.32 16.39 -7.69
C VAL A 9 10.72 15.00 -8.17
N ASP A 10 10.45 14.66 -9.43
CA ASP A 10 10.81 13.36 -10.01
C ASP A 10 12.34 13.18 -10.01
N LEU A 11 13.09 14.24 -10.34
CA LEU A 11 14.56 14.25 -10.27
C LEU A 11 15.05 14.08 -8.82
N TYR A 12 14.47 14.81 -7.87
CA TYR A 12 14.80 14.68 -6.45
C TYR A 12 14.53 13.25 -5.94
N ASP A 13 13.35 12.71 -6.23
CA ASP A 13 12.95 11.36 -5.83
C ASP A 13 13.89 10.32 -6.47
N SER A 14 14.24 10.46 -7.75
CA SER A 14 15.16 9.53 -8.44
C SER A 14 16.57 9.47 -7.82
N ARG A 15 17.06 10.58 -7.24
CA ARG A 15 18.39 10.66 -6.63
C ARG A 15 18.43 10.30 -5.16
N THR A 16 17.28 10.34 -4.49
CA THR A 16 17.22 10.23 -3.03
C THR A 16 16.46 9.02 -2.53
N ALA A 17 15.61 8.42 -3.37
CA ALA A 17 14.86 7.25 -2.99
C ALA A 17 15.76 6.03 -2.81
N GLN A 18 15.36 5.17 -1.90
CA GLN A 18 16.01 3.88 -1.65
C GLN A 18 14.99 2.77 -1.86
N SER A 19 15.48 1.59 -2.23
CA SER A 19 14.62 0.41 -2.35
C SER A 19 14.99 -0.63 -1.32
N CYS A 20 13.97 -1.24 -0.74
CA CYS A 20 14.09 -2.32 0.22
C CYS A 20 12.90 -3.26 0.10
N SER A 21 12.98 -4.43 0.73
CA SER A 21 11.78 -5.22 1.00
C SER A 21 11.15 -4.76 2.31
N ALA A 22 9.83 -4.93 2.42
CA ALA A 22 9.03 -4.63 3.60
C ALA A 22 7.91 -5.67 3.73
N SER A 23 7.29 -5.73 4.92
CA SER A 23 6.03 -6.46 5.09
C SER A 23 4.85 -5.57 4.65
N ILE A 24 3.79 -6.15 4.12
CA ILE A 24 2.51 -5.46 3.94
C ILE A 24 1.98 -4.92 5.27
N GLY A 25 2.30 -5.58 6.40
CA GLY A 25 1.97 -5.13 7.73
C GLY A 25 2.60 -3.79 8.09
N ASP A 26 3.82 -3.49 7.65
CA ASP A 26 4.47 -2.19 7.89
C ASP A 26 3.72 -1.01 7.26
N ILE A 27 3.06 -1.28 6.14
CA ILE A 27 2.27 -0.30 5.39
C ILE A 27 0.83 -0.26 5.91
N MET A 28 0.25 -1.42 6.21
CA MET A 28 -1.14 -1.55 6.62
C MET A 28 -1.35 -1.37 8.13
N ASN A 29 -0.29 -1.24 8.93
CA ASN A 29 -0.40 -1.05 10.38
C ASN A 29 -1.26 0.16 10.74
N LEU A 30 -2.19 -0.04 11.67
CA LEU A 30 -2.96 1.04 12.28
C LEU A 30 -2.03 1.93 13.09
N ARG A 31 -1.99 3.21 12.74
CA ARG A 31 -1.22 4.21 13.47
C ARG A 31 -2.15 4.92 14.44
N ARG A 32 -2.37 6.22 14.24
CA ARG A 32 -3.38 6.97 14.99
C ARG A 32 -4.79 6.77 14.42
N ASN A 33 -4.90 6.71 13.10
CA ASN A 33 -6.13 6.53 12.34
C ASN A 33 -5.82 5.74 11.07
N VAL A 34 -6.87 5.23 10.41
CA VAL A 34 -6.76 4.67 9.06
C VAL A 34 -6.37 5.78 8.09
N GLU A 35 -5.27 5.58 7.37
CA GLU A 35 -4.77 6.53 6.38
C GLU A 35 -5.53 6.38 5.05
N HIS A 36 -5.59 7.47 4.26
CA HIS A 36 -6.33 7.49 3.00
C HIS A 36 -5.99 6.31 2.07
N ASN A 37 -4.69 6.00 1.91
CA ASN A 37 -4.26 4.93 1.01
C ASN A 37 -4.42 3.52 1.61
N GLN A 38 -4.45 3.38 2.93
CA GLN A 38 -4.85 2.13 3.58
C GLN A 38 -6.34 1.87 3.32
N PHE A 39 -7.17 2.90 3.49
CA PHE A 39 -8.60 2.83 3.15
C PHE A 39 -8.82 2.46 1.68
N LEU A 40 -8.08 3.08 0.75
CA LEU A 40 -8.14 2.71 -0.67
C LEU A 40 -7.74 1.25 -0.88
N ALA A 41 -6.64 0.78 -0.28
CA ALA A 41 -6.23 -0.62 -0.38
C ALA A 41 -7.33 -1.57 0.14
N THR A 42 -7.99 -1.24 1.25
CA THR A 42 -9.12 -2.03 1.77
C THR A 42 -10.30 -2.07 0.80
N THR A 43 -10.65 -0.95 0.15
CA THR A 43 -11.70 -0.99 -0.89
C THR A 43 -11.33 -1.90 -2.05
N ARG A 44 -10.05 -1.92 -2.45
CA ARG A 44 -9.55 -2.82 -3.51
C ARG A 44 -9.62 -4.28 -3.08
N TYR A 45 -9.23 -4.58 -1.85
CA TYR A 45 -9.37 -5.92 -1.27
C TYR A 45 -10.83 -6.40 -1.31
N LEU A 46 -11.79 -5.56 -0.91
CA LEU A 46 -13.21 -5.92 -0.96
C LEU A 46 -13.71 -6.16 -2.40
N ASP A 47 -13.32 -5.32 -3.34
CA ASP A 47 -13.62 -5.50 -4.77
C ASP A 47 -13.02 -6.80 -5.33
N ILE A 48 -11.81 -7.17 -4.91
CA ILE A 48 -11.15 -8.42 -5.33
C ILE A 48 -11.92 -9.62 -4.79
N LYS A 49 -12.30 -9.60 -3.50
CA LYS A 49 -13.16 -10.66 -2.93
C LYS A 49 -14.46 -10.78 -3.70
N ASP A 50 -15.12 -9.65 -3.93
CA ASP A 50 -16.37 -9.60 -4.70
C ASP A 50 -16.23 -10.17 -6.12
N TYR A 51 -15.12 -9.86 -6.78
CA TYR A 51 -14.82 -10.32 -8.13
C TYR A 51 -14.48 -11.82 -8.17
N VAL A 52 -13.60 -12.28 -7.28
CA VAL A 52 -13.06 -13.65 -7.32
C VAL A 52 -14.00 -14.66 -6.66
N GLU A 53 -14.58 -14.33 -5.51
CA GLU A 53 -15.40 -15.27 -4.73
C GLU A 53 -16.87 -15.30 -5.21
N TYR A 54 -17.38 -14.17 -5.71
CA TYR A 54 -18.79 -14.02 -6.08
C TYR A 54 -19.01 -13.68 -7.56
N ASN A 55 -17.94 -13.69 -8.38
CA ASN A 55 -17.99 -13.40 -9.81
C ASN A 55 -18.64 -12.05 -10.16
N LYS A 56 -18.59 -11.06 -9.25
CA LYS A 56 -19.13 -9.73 -9.52
C LYS A 56 -18.23 -9.01 -10.51
N GLN A 57 -18.79 -8.63 -11.65
CA GLN A 57 -18.05 -7.92 -12.71
C GLN A 57 -17.94 -6.41 -12.46
N THR A 58 -18.49 -5.91 -11.35
CA THR A 58 -18.48 -4.50 -10.98
C THR A 58 -17.64 -4.27 -9.73
N PHE A 59 -16.81 -3.23 -9.77
CA PHE A 59 -15.94 -2.87 -8.66
C PHE A 59 -16.54 -1.70 -7.87
N VAL A 60 -17.63 -2.00 -7.15
CA VAL A 60 -18.47 -1.02 -6.45
C VAL A 60 -17.67 -0.22 -5.41
N TRP A 61 -16.73 -0.86 -4.70
CA TRP A 61 -16.01 -0.22 -3.61
C TRP A 61 -15.08 0.87 -4.14
N GLN A 62 -14.28 0.58 -5.17
CA GLN A 62 -13.42 1.57 -5.80
C GLN A 62 -14.19 2.64 -6.56
N ASN A 63 -15.26 2.26 -7.25
CA ASN A 63 -16.00 3.20 -8.10
C ASN A 63 -16.74 4.22 -7.23
N THR A 64 -17.22 3.81 -6.06
CA THR A 64 -17.79 4.74 -5.07
C THR A 64 -16.78 5.82 -4.66
N VAL A 65 -15.56 5.44 -4.27
CA VAL A 65 -14.53 6.40 -3.86
C VAL A 65 -14.03 7.24 -5.04
N SER A 66 -13.86 6.63 -6.21
CA SER A 66 -13.35 7.30 -7.40
C SER A 66 -14.35 8.31 -7.97
N ARG A 67 -15.65 8.00 -7.95
CA ARG A 67 -16.71 8.97 -8.30
C ARG A 67 -16.73 10.15 -7.33
N ALA A 68 -16.53 9.93 -6.03
CA ALA A 68 -16.43 11.02 -5.05
C ALA A 68 -15.19 11.93 -5.27
N ALA A 69 -14.08 11.35 -5.74
CA ALA A 69 -12.85 12.08 -6.03
C ALA A 69 -12.90 12.87 -7.35
N TYR A 70 -13.40 12.25 -8.42
CA TYR A 70 -13.28 12.76 -9.78
C TYR A 70 -14.60 13.25 -10.39
N GLY A 71 -15.75 12.92 -9.81
CA GLY A 71 -17.07 13.23 -10.35
C GLY A 71 -17.18 12.76 -11.81
N ASN A 72 -17.60 13.67 -12.70
CA ASN A 72 -17.76 13.40 -14.13
C ASN A 72 -16.46 13.06 -14.86
N LYS A 73 -15.29 13.24 -14.24
CA LYS A 73 -13.98 12.86 -14.82
C LYS A 73 -13.60 11.41 -14.51
N HIS A 74 -14.42 10.69 -13.73
CA HIS A 74 -14.18 9.29 -13.44
C HIS A 74 -14.36 8.43 -14.70
N ARG A 75 -13.27 7.79 -15.15
CA ARG A 75 -13.27 6.83 -16.25
C ARG A 75 -13.45 5.42 -15.70
N GLU A 76 -14.70 5.08 -15.43
CA GLU A 76 -15.06 3.84 -14.76
C GLU A 76 -14.69 2.60 -15.58
N GLU A 77 -15.03 2.57 -16.87
CA GLU A 77 -14.78 1.42 -17.75
C GLU A 77 -13.27 1.13 -17.87
N ASP A 78 -12.47 2.16 -18.14
CA ASP A 78 -11.01 2.06 -18.21
C ASP A 78 -10.42 1.55 -16.89
N GLY A 79 -10.89 2.09 -15.76
CA GLY A 79 -10.44 1.71 -14.42
C GLY A 79 -10.80 0.26 -14.08
N ASN A 80 -12.02 -0.15 -14.39
CA ASN A 80 -12.48 -1.52 -14.19
C ASN A 80 -11.69 -2.50 -15.05
N MET A 81 -11.48 -2.19 -16.34
CA MET A 81 -10.68 -3.02 -17.24
C MET A 81 -9.22 -3.13 -16.78
N ALA A 82 -8.61 -2.05 -16.31
CA ALA A 82 -7.26 -2.09 -15.78
C ALA A 82 -7.18 -2.95 -14.51
N PHE A 83 -8.18 -2.84 -13.63
CA PHE A 83 -8.19 -3.59 -12.39
C PHE A 83 -8.46 -5.08 -12.60
N SER A 84 -9.38 -5.46 -13.49
CA SER A 84 -9.60 -6.87 -13.85
C SER A 84 -8.34 -7.50 -14.44
N LYS A 85 -7.64 -6.80 -15.34
CA LYS A 85 -6.33 -7.24 -15.87
C LYS A 85 -5.29 -7.45 -14.77
N LEU A 86 -5.26 -6.57 -13.75
CA LEU A 86 -4.37 -6.74 -12.60
C LEU A 86 -4.72 -8.02 -11.82
N ILE A 87 -6.00 -8.24 -11.53
CA ILE A 87 -6.48 -9.45 -10.84
C ILE A 87 -6.08 -10.70 -11.62
N THR A 88 -6.38 -10.76 -12.93
CA THR A 88 -5.97 -11.88 -13.80
C THR A 88 -4.45 -12.08 -13.81
N SER A 89 -3.67 -11.00 -13.85
CA SER A 89 -2.21 -11.09 -13.81
C SER A 89 -1.71 -11.68 -12.50
N TYR A 90 -2.28 -11.28 -11.37
CA TYR A 90 -1.93 -11.82 -10.06
C TYR A 90 -2.33 -13.29 -9.92
N GLN A 91 -3.53 -13.67 -10.37
CA GLN A 91 -3.98 -15.07 -10.32
C GLN A 91 -3.13 -16.00 -11.18
N SER A 92 -2.59 -15.49 -12.31
CA SER A 92 -1.78 -16.31 -13.22
C SER A 92 -0.29 -16.29 -12.92
N LYS A 93 0.25 -15.20 -12.38
CA LYS A 93 1.71 -15.00 -12.22
C LYS A 93 2.16 -14.74 -10.78
N GLY A 94 1.22 -14.51 -9.86
CA GLY A 94 1.52 -14.02 -8.52
C GLY A 94 2.01 -12.57 -8.50
N TYR A 95 2.57 -12.19 -7.36
CA TYR A 95 3.20 -10.88 -7.17
C TYR A 95 4.51 -10.77 -7.95
N ASP A 96 4.68 -9.67 -8.71
CA ASP A 96 5.93 -9.32 -9.38
C ASP A 96 6.85 -8.47 -8.46
N PRO A 97 8.01 -8.98 -8.02
CA PRO A 97 8.95 -8.24 -7.16
C PRO A 97 9.52 -6.97 -7.79
N ASN A 98 9.48 -6.81 -9.11
CA ASN A 98 9.92 -5.59 -9.80
C ASN A 98 8.84 -4.50 -9.75
N SER A 99 7.60 -4.87 -9.41
CA SER A 99 6.48 -3.97 -9.23
C SER A 99 6.58 -3.28 -7.86
N LEU A 100 7.48 -2.29 -7.76
CA LEU A 100 7.75 -1.58 -6.51
C LEU A 100 6.52 -0.79 -6.04
N PHE A 101 6.19 -0.93 -4.76
CA PHE A 101 5.32 -0.01 -4.05
C PHE A 101 6.05 1.30 -3.79
N ILE A 102 5.36 2.42 -3.82
CA ILE A 102 5.98 3.71 -3.47
C ILE A 102 5.49 4.10 -2.09
N VAL A 103 6.43 4.36 -1.18
CA VAL A 103 6.14 4.80 0.19
C VAL A 103 6.90 6.08 0.52
N ASP A 104 6.40 6.83 1.48
CA ASP A 104 7.14 7.96 2.04
C ASP A 104 8.16 7.51 3.11
N LYS A 105 8.96 8.45 3.63
CA LYS A 105 9.97 8.14 4.66
C LYS A 105 9.41 7.65 5.99
N ASP A 106 8.09 7.79 6.20
CA ASP A 106 7.37 7.27 7.36
C ASP A 106 6.62 5.98 6.97
N MET A 107 7.02 5.28 5.88
CA MET A 107 6.40 4.06 5.36
C MET A 107 4.92 4.19 4.96
N ARG A 108 4.44 5.41 4.68
CA ARG A 108 3.06 5.61 4.20
C ARG A 108 2.97 5.25 2.73
N LEU A 109 1.98 4.44 2.37
CA LEU A 109 1.70 4.14 0.97
C LEU A 109 1.42 5.44 0.21
N LEU A 110 2.11 5.63 -0.92
CA LEU A 110 1.90 6.71 -1.87
C LEU A 110 1.30 6.18 -3.17
N ASP A 111 1.79 5.02 -3.63
CA ASP A 111 1.31 4.33 -4.82
C ASP A 111 1.40 2.81 -4.65
N GLY A 112 0.42 2.09 -5.21
CA GLY A 112 0.30 0.64 -5.13
C GLY A 112 -0.96 0.12 -4.44
N ASN A 113 -1.98 0.94 -4.15
CA ASN A 113 -3.17 0.47 -3.40
C ASN A 113 -3.90 -0.74 -4.04
N HIS A 114 -4.00 -0.82 -5.38
CA HIS A 114 -4.55 -1.99 -6.07
C HIS A 114 -3.70 -3.24 -5.86
N ARG A 115 -2.37 -3.11 -5.93
CA ARG A 115 -1.41 -4.20 -5.66
C ARG A 115 -1.44 -4.61 -4.19
N MET A 116 -1.64 -3.66 -3.28
CA MET A 116 -1.81 -3.94 -1.86
C MET A 116 -3.07 -4.77 -1.62
N GLY A 117 -4.19 -4.38 -2.24
CA GLY A 117 -5.43 -5.17 -2.20
C GLY A 117 -5.22 -6.61 -2.68
N MET A 118 -4.46 -6.81 -3.76
CA MET A 118 -4.11 -8.15 -4.23
C MET A 118 -3.23 -8.90 -3.24
N ASN A 119 -2.19 -8.27 -2.69
CA ASN A 119 -1.30 -8.94 -1.74
C ASN A 119 -2.01 -9.35 -0.45
N LEU A 120 -2.97 -8.53 0.03
CA LEU A 120 -3.86 -8.88 1.13
C LEU A 120 -4.73 -10.09 0.80
N TYR A 121 -5.25 -10.16 -0.44
CA TYR A 121 -6.11 -11.26 -0.87
C TYR A 121 -5.34 -12.58 -1.08
N THR A 122 -4.11 -12.50 -1.59
CA THR A 122 -3.31 -13.68 -1.96
C THR A 122 -2.29 -14.08 -0.88
N ASP A 123 -2.42 -13.58 0.35
CA ASP A 123 -1.50 -13.93 1.46
C ASP A 123 -0.01 -13.58 1.14
N GLN A 124 0.22 -12.55 0.33
CA GLN A 124 1.57 -12.14 -0.09
C GLN A 124 2.14 -11.10 0.89
N HIS A 125 2.77 -11.58 1.95
CA HIS A 125 3.27 -10.75 3.04
C HIS A 125 4.46 -9.86 2.66
N LYS A 126 5.42 -10.39 1.88
CA LYS A 126 6.65 -9.69 1.53
C LYS A 126 6.51 -8.91 0.22
N ILE A 127 6.85 -7.63 0.24
CA ILE A 127 6.81 -6.73 -0.91
C ILE A 127 8.13 -5.96 -1.07
N ASN A 128 8.38 -5.46 -2.27
CA ASN A 128 9.45 -4.50 -2.51
C ASN A 128 8.90 -3.07 -2.60
N VAL A 129 9.55 -2.16 -1.90
CA VAL A 129 9.15 -0.76 -1.79
C VAL A 129 10.27 0.16 -2.32
N ARG A 130 9.88 1.33 -2.80
CA ARG A 130 10.73 2.48 -3.03
C ARG A 130 10.33 3.56 -2.03
N VAL A 131 11.23 3.85 -1.10
CA VAL A 131 11.07 4.81 -0.02
C VAL A 131 11.54 6.19 -0.50
N LEU A 132 10.62 7.15 -0.55
CA LEU A 132 10.91 8.54 -0.89
C LEU A 132 11.31 9.32 0.38
N LYS A 133 12.32 10.21 0.29
CA LYS A 133 12.74 11.02 1.46
C LYS A 133 11.70 12.05 1.92
N ARG A 134 10.77 12.43 1.04
CA ARG A 134 9.71 13.39 1.34
C ARG A 134 8.53 12.71 2.03
N LYS A 135 7.76 13.46 2.83
CA LYS A 135 6.51 12.99 3.45
C LYS A 135 5.34 13.00 2.46
N SER A 136 4.39 12.11 2.70
CA SER A 136 3.08 12.09 2.04
C SER A 136 2.31 13.38 2.31
N LYS A 137 1.53 13.82 1.32
CA LYS A 137 0.53 14.88 1.48
C LYS A 137 -0.89 14.32 1.67
N ASN A 138 -1.04 13.00 1.62
CA ASN A 138 -2.34 12.37 1.77
C ASN A 138 -2.83 12.52 3.22
N PRO A 139 -4.13 12.74 3.43
CA PRO A 139 -4.67 12.88 4.76
C PRO A 139 -4.47 11.59 5.56
N GLY A 140 -4.03 11.74 6.81
CA GLY A 140 -3.87 10.66 7.76
C GLY A 140 -5.16 10.35 8.53
N ASN A 141 -6.32 10.65 7.95
CA ASN A 141 -7.63 10.41 8.53
C ASN A 141 -8.70 10.26 7.43
N LEU A 142 -9.93 9.97 7.86
CA LEU A 142 -11.07 9.75 6.97
C LEU A 142 -11.96 10.98 6.75
N ASP A 143 -11.57 12.17 7.25
CA ASP A 143 -12.40 13.38 7.21
C ASP A 143 -12.80 13.76 5.79
N TRP A 144 -11.89 13.52 4.83
CA TRP A 144 -12.15 13.74 3.41
C TRP A 144 -13.39 12.96 2.92
N TYR A 145 -13.55 11.71 3.37
CA TYR A 145 -14.67 10.86 2.94
C TYR A 145 -16.01 11.36 3.52
N LEU A 146 -16.00 11.85 4.76
CA LEU A 146 -17.16 12.47 5.40
C LEU A 146 -17.56 13.76 4.68
N GLN A 147 -16.59 14.61 4.33
CA GLN A 147 -16.83 15.84 3.55
C GLN A 147 -17.39 15.56 2.15
N LYS A 148 -17.02 14.43 1.55
CA LYS A 148 -17.55 13.96 0.25
C LYS A 148 -18.92 13.31 0.33
N LYS A 149 -19.57 13.30 1.50
CA LYS A 149 -20.92 12.73 1.72
C LYS A 149 -21.02 11.26 1.29
N ILE A 150 -19.93 10.50 1.42
CA ILE A 150 -19.97 9.05 1.27
C ILE A 150 -20.80 8.48 2.43
N SER A 151 -21.65 7.49 2.14
CA SER A 151 -22.60 6.98 3.13
C SER A 151 -21.89 6.36 4.34
N ALA A 152 -22.43 6.60 5.53
CA ALA A 152 -21.86 6.06 6.77
C ALA A 152 -21.83 4.52 6.76
N ASP A 153 -22.82 3.87 6.14
CA ASP A 153 -22.85 2.41 5.97
C ASP A 153 -21.68 1.90 5.13
N PHE A 154 -21.36 2.58 4.02
CA PHE A 154 -20.19 2.26 3.20
C PHE A 154 -18.89 2.39 4.01
N LEU A 155 -18.70 3.52 4.70
CA LEU A 155 -17.50 3.77 5.51
C LEU A 155 -17.34 2.73 6.61
N LYS A 156 -18.44 2.36 7.28
CA LYS A 156 -18.45 1.33 8.32
C LYS A 156 -18.05 -0.04 7.77
N LYS A 157 -18.55 -0.44 6.60
CA LYS A 157 -18.18 -1.72 5.96
C LYS A 157 -16.70 -1.78 5.61
N VAL A 158 -16.16 -0.72 5.00
CA VAL A 158 -14.72 -0.66 4.67
C VAL A 158 -13.88 -0.65 5.95
N TYR A 159 -14.28 0.11 6.97
CA TYR A 159 -13.55 0.15 8.24
C TYR A 159 -13.55 -1.21 8.95
N ASN A 160 -14.68 -1.91 8.98
CA ASN A 160 -14.75 -3.26 9.55
C ASN A 160 -13.85 -4.25 8.80
N ALA A 161 -13.82 -4.19 7.47
CA ALA A 161 -12.90 -5.00 6.66
C ALA A 161 -11.43 -4.66 6.97
N TYR A 162 -11.11 -3.38 7.20
CA TYR A 162 -9.79 -2.97 7.63
C TYR A 162 -9.43 -3.57 9.00
N LEU A 163 -10.34 -3.56 9.97
CA LEU A 163 -10.10 -4.17 11.29
C LEU A 163 -9.83 -5.68 11.18
N GLN A 164 -10.59 -6.40 10.35
CA GLN A 164 -10.36 -7.81 10.08
C GLN A 164 -8.97 -8.06 9.46
N ILE A 165 -8.54 -7.19 8.54
CA ILE A 165 -7.17 -7.24 8.00
C ILE A 165 -6.14 -7.03 9.12
N GLN A 166 -6.36 -6.11 10.05
CA GLN A 166 -5.44 -5.90 11.17
C GLN A 166 -5.34 -7.14 12.07
N GLU A 167 -6.47 -7.75 12.40
CA GLU A 167 -6.51 -8.99 13.19
C GLU A 167 -5.73 -10.11 12.49
N TRP A 168 -5.96 -10.31 11.20
CA TRP A 168 -5.21 -11.29 10.41
C TRP A 168 -3.71 -10.99 10.32
N LEU A 169 -3.30 -9.72 10.16
CA LEU A 169 -1.88 -9.33 10.19
C LEU A 169 -1.23 -9.60 11.56
N ILE A 170 -1.98 -9.44 12.67
CA ILE A 170 -1.52 -9.80 14.02
C ILE A 170 -1.32 -11.32 14.13
N GLU A 171 -2.30 -12.09 13.66
CA GLU A 171 -2.29 -13.55 13.73
C GLU A 171 -1.15 -14.17 12.92
N THR A 172 -0.87 -13.63 11.75
CA THR A 172 0.20 -14.08 10.85
C THR A 172 1.60 -13.59 11.27
N GLY A 173 1.70 -12.80 12.34
CA GLY A 173 2.98 -12.28 12.84
C GLY A 173 3.56 -11.15 11.99
N ASP A 174 2.72 -10.51 11.18
CA ASP A 174 3.06 -9.42 10.27
C ASP A 174 2.96 -8.04 10.96
N THR A 175 2.69 -8.01 12.26
CA THR A 175 2.69 -6.80 13.05
C THR A 175 4.08 -6.39 13.48
N PHE A 176 4.52 -5.24 12.96
CA PHE A 176 5.71 -4.48 13.36
C PHE A 176 7.04 -5.05 12.83
N CYS A 177 7.51 -4.60 11.66
CA CYS A 177 8.95 -4.64 11.35
C CYS A 177 9.61 -3.35 11.85
N CYS A 178 10.59 -3.50 12.74
CA CYS A 178 11.59 -2.47 12.92
C CYS A 178 12.55 -2.52 11.73
N ILE A 179 12.64 -1.43 10.95
CA ILE A 179 13.77 -1.26 10.03
C ILE A 179 14.95 -0.80 10.88
N VAL A 180 15.77 -1.76 11.35
CA VAL A 180 17.04 -1.42 12.00
C VAL A 180 18.08 -1.19 10.90
N PRO A 181 18.71 0.00 10.82
CA PRO A 181 19.91 0.16 9.99
C PRO A 181 20.95 -0.87 10.42
N GLU A 182 21.70 -1.48 9.48
CA GLU A 182 22.87 -2.31 9.82
C GLU A 182 23.89 -1.46 10.61
N ASN A 183 23.76 -1.45 11.93
CA ASN A 183 24.78 -1.04 12.88
C ASN A 183 24.96 -2.25 13.81
N GLU A 184 26.17 -2.76 13.87
CA GLU A 184 26.60 -4.05 14.45
C GLU A 184 26.38 -4.22 15.98
N LYS A 185 25.47 -3.48 16.62
CA LYS A 185 25.25 -3.53 18.08
C LYS A 185 23.78 -3.76 18.42
N LEU A 186 23.21 -4.84 17.89
CA LEU A 186 21.80 -5.20 18.05
C LEU A 186 21.51 -6.21 19.17
N SER A 187 22.52 -6.65 19.92
CA SER A 187 22.36 -7.70 20.94
C SER A 187 21.37 -7.37 22.06
N GLU A 188 21.01 -6.10 22.26
CA GLU A 188 20.11 -5.66 23.33
C GLU A 188 18.62 -5.57 22.92
N LEU A 189 18.32 -5.45 21.62
CA LEU A 189 16.93 -5.27 21.14
C LEU A 189 16.14 -6.59 21.13
N ASP A 190 16.82 -7.72 20.97
CA ASP A 190 16.23 -9.06 21.02
C ASP A 190 15.72 -9.44 22.44
N LEU A 191 16.10 -8.71 23.48
CA LEU A 191 15.74 -9.00 24.88
C LEU A 191 14.51 -8.24 25.39
N MET A 192 14.05 -7.19 24.69
CA MET A 192 13.05 -6.25 25.23
C MET A 192 11.64 -6.43 24.68
N VAL A 193 11.44 -7.24 23.65
CA VAL A 193 10.13 -7.40 23.00
C VAL A 193 9.91 -8.88 22.72
N ASN A 194 8.72 -9.39 23.00
CA ASN A 194 8.29 -10.76 22.67
C ASN A 194 8.12 -10.88 21.15
N ILE A 195 9.23 -10.85 20.41
CA ILE A 195 9.25 -10.87 18.95
C ILE A 195 8.95 -12.30 18.50
N LYS A 196 7.77 -12.50 17.91
CA LYS A 196 7.36 -13.80 17.36
C LYS A 196 8.10 -14.16 16.07
N SER A 197 8.56 -13.17 15.30
CA SER A 197 9.25 -13.34 14.01
C SER A 197 10.17 -12.14 13.74
N VAL A 198 11.41 -12.40 13.32
CA VAL A 198 12.38 -11.37 12.91
C VAL A 198 12.62 -11.48 11.40
N HIS A 199 12.18 -10.47 10.65
CA HIS A 199 12.51 -10.34 9.22
C HIS A 199 13.66 -9.36 9.03
N ARG A 200 14.82 -9.86 8.57
CA ARG A 200 16.01 -9.05 8.29
C ARG A 200 15.97 -8.55 6.85
N TYR A 201 16.01 -7.24 6.67
CA TYR A 201 16.05 -6.61 5.36
C TYR A 201 17.42 -6.00 5.10
N ARG A 202 18.05 -6.36 3.97
CA ARG A 202 19.28 -5.71 3.51
C ARG A 202 18.91 -4.53 2.63
N LEU A 203 19.29 -3.32 3.04
CA LEU A 203 19.21 -2.15 2.18
C LEU A 203 20.16 -2.37 0.99
N GLN A 204 19.61 -2.58 -0.20
CA GLN A 204 20.43 -2.55 -1.40
C GLN A 204 20.67 -1.09 -1.76
N SER A 205 21.92 -0.66 -1.66
CA SER A 205 22.36 0.61 -2.23
C SER A 205 21.97 0.63 -3.71
N PRO A 206 21.50 1.74 -4.29
CA PRO A 206 21.29 1.80 -5.72
C PRO A 206 22.61 1.43 -6.39
N LEU A 207 22.55 0.42 -7.27
CA LEU A 207 23.64 0.06 -8.17
C LEU A 207 24.19 1.35 -8.76
N PHE A 208 25.42 1.71 -8.35
CA PHE A 208 26.28 2.51 -9.19
C PHE A 208 26.42 1.70 -10.48
N VAL A 209 25.63 2.04 -11.49
CA VAL A 209 25.98 1.68 -12.86
C VAL A 209 27.14 2.61 -13.19
N GLY A 210 28.34 2.16 -12.85
CA GLY A 210 29.57 2.76 -13.34
C GLY A 210 29.52 2.69 -14.87
N GLY A 211 29.46 3.86 -15.48
CA GLY A 211 29.81 4.06 -16.88
C GLY A 211 31.05 4.92 -16.91
N ALA A 212 32.16 4.31 -17.31
CA ALA A 212 33.39 4.97 -17.72
C ALA A 212 33.17 5.91 -18.91
#